data_AF-A0A7W9GHM8-F1
#
_entry.id   AF-A0A7W9GHM8-F1
#
_cell.length_a   1.000
_cell.length_b   1.000
_cell.length_c   1.000
_cell.angle_alpha   90.00
_cell.angle_beta   90.00
_cell.angle_gamma   90.00
#
_symmetry.space_group_name_H-M   'P 1'
#
loop_
_entity.id
_entity.type
_entity.pdbx_description
1 polymer ?
#
loop_
_entity_poly.entity_id
_entity_poly.type
_entity_poly.pdbx_seq_one_letter_code
_entity_poly.pdbx_strand_id
1 'polypeptide(L)'
;MAPFDPERERAILDATMELLSEVGYDRMSIDQIAKRAKASKATIYRRWQGKPELVVDVICRRFDMDGPEGADTGSLRGDLAAVFRGLCETVERKHTLIIGLSSTLLSHQELARTLRAHLHARDFDAVREPVERAVKRRELAGPVDARRLFTIAEALVWHRMIFAGPPFGPEFVAESVDGVLMPLVTAWSTA
;
A
#
# COMPACT_ATOMS: atom_id res chain seq x y z
N MET A 1 -16.68 25.01 -7.03
CA MET A 1 -15.45 25.22 -6.21
C MET A 1 -14.27 25.04 -7.15
N ALA A 2 -13.37 26.02 -7.26
CA ALA A 2 -12.25 25.95 -8.21
C ALA A 2 -11.30 24.78 -7.85
N PRO A 3 -10.67 24.11 -8.84
CA PRO A 3 -9.70 23.04 -8.60
C PRO A 3 -8.57 23.51 -7.68
N PHE A 4 -8.09 22.62 -6.83
CA PHE A 4 -6.91 22.90 -6.03
C PHE A 4 -5.69 23.03 -6.96
N ASP A 5 -4.88 24.06 -6.76
CA ASP A 5 -3.67 24.32 -7.54
C ASP A 5 -2.64 23.18 -7.35
N PRO A 6 -2.32 22.40 -8.40
CA PRO A 6 -1.42 21.25 -8.31
C PRO A 6 0.01 21.62 -7.88
N GLU A 7 0.50 22.82 -8.21
CA GLU A 7 1.85 23.23 -7.83
C GLU A 7 1.95 23.51 -6.33
N ARG A 8 0.94 24.21 -5.78
CA ARG A 8 0.82 24.44 -4.33
C ARG A 8 0.70 23.14 -3.56
N GLU A 9 -0.03 22.19 -4.13
CA GLU A 9 -0.24 20.90 -3.53
C GLU A 9 1.06 20.12 -3.40
N ARG A 10 1.81 20.02 -4.49
CA ARG A 10 3.13 19.40 -4.52
C ARG A 10 4.07 20.06 -3.51
N ALA A 11 4.12 21.40 -3.48
CA ALA A 11 4.96 22.13 -2.52
C ALA A 11 4.62 21.82 -1.05
N ILE A 12 3.33 21.64 -0.72
CA ILE A 12 2.89 21.26 0.63
C ILE A 12 3.29 19.82 0.96
N LEU A 13 3.12 18.89 0.02
CA LEU A 13 3.49 17.49 0.21
C LEU A 13 5.00 17.31 0.35
N ASP A 14 5.80 17.99 -0.47
CA ASP A 14 7.26 17.98 -0.40
C ASP A 14 7.75 18.52 0.96
N ALA A 15 7.23 19.68 1.38
CA ALA A 15 7.53 20.25 2.68
C ALA A 15 7.18 19.33 3.86
N THR A 16 6.07 18.58 3.74
CA THR A 16 5.64 17.62 4.75
C THR A 16 6.60 16.44 4.82
N MET A 17 7.05 15.93 3.68
CA MET A 17 8.01 14.81 3.62
C MET A 17 9.38 15.21 4.18
N GLU A 18 9.87 16.39 3.84
CA GLU A 18 11.12 16.91 4.38
C GLU A 18 11.06 17.01 5.91
N LEU A 19 10.01 17.65 6.44
CA LEU A 19 9.82 17.80 7.88
C LEU A 19 9.66 16.44 8.59
N LEU A 20 8.89 15.52 7.99
CA LEU A 20 8.73 14.18 8.51
C LEU A 20 10.08 13.45 8.64
N SER A 21 10.97 13.63 7.67
CA SER A 21 12.32 13.05 7.66
C SER A 21 13.28 13.75 8.62
N GLU A 22 13.19 15.08 8.75
CA GLU A 22 14.09 15.89 9.58
C GLU A 22 13.78 15.77 11.08
N VAL A 23 12.50 15.88 11.46
CA VAL A 23 12.10 16.02 12.87
C VAL A 23 11.22 14.88 13.37
N GLY A 24 10.68 14.05 12.48
CA GLY A 24 9.73 12.99 12.80
C GLY A 24 8.30 13.49 12.97
N TYR A 25 7.35 12.55 13.01
CA TYR A 25 5.91 12.86 13.04
C TYR A 25 5.49 13.70 14.24
N ASP A 26 6.03 13.42 15.43
CA ASP A 26 5.66 14.10 16.69
C ASP A 26 6.03 15.58 16.69
N ARG A 27 7.27 15.90 16.28
CA ARG A 27 7.81 17.26 16.32
C ARG A 27 7.38 18.10 15.11
N MET A 28 6.74 17.49 14.13
CA MET A 28 6.18 18.17 12.97
C MET A 28 4.81 18.79 13.27
N SER A 29 4.59 20.01 12.76
CA SER A 29 3.34 20.77 12.87
C SER A 29 2.92 21.36 11.51
N ILE A 30 1.61 21.60 11.36
CA ILE A 30 1.04 22.28 10.19
C ILE A 30 1.65 23.67 9.99
N ASP A 31 2.07 24.34 11.06
CA ASP A 31 2.69 25.66 11.03
C ASP A 31 4.06 25.62 10.36
N GLN A 32 4.88 24.63 10.73
CA GLN A 32 6.18 24.40 10.10
C GLN A 32 6.00 24.05 8.62
N ILE A 33 5.01 23.21 8.29
CA ILE A 33 4.70 22.82 6.91
C ILE A 33 4.27 24.05 6.09
N ALA A 34 3.33 24.84 6.60
CA ALA A 34 2.85 26.06 5.96
C ALA A 34 4.00 27.05 5.68
N LYS A 35 4.88 27.25 6.67
CA LYS A 35 6.06 28.11 6.53
C LYS A 35 7.03 27.60 5.46
N ARG A 36 7.32 26.29 5.44
CA ARG A 36 8.23 25.65 4.48
C ARG A 36 7.68 25.69 3.06
N ALA A 37 6.41 25.33 2.90
CA ALA A 37 5.70 25.32 1.61
C ALA A 37 5.33 26.72 1.10
N LYS A 38 5.61 27.78 1.87
CA LYS A 38 5.16 29.16 1.59
C LYS A 38 3.64 29.23 1.33
N ALA A 39 2.87 28.47 2.11
CA ALA A 39 1.42 28.36 2.02
C ALA A 39 0.76 28.88 3.30
N SER A 40 -0.52 29.28 3.20
CA SER A 40 -1.31 29.60 4.41
C SER A 40 -1.92 28.33 5.01
N LYS A 41 -2.14 28.30 6.33
CA LYS A 41 -2.86 27.19 6.99
C LYS A 41 -4.24 26.96 6.38
N ALA A 42 -4.94 28.05 6.03
CA ALA A 42 -6.24 27.98 5.35
C ALA A 42 -6.15 27.24 4.00
N THR A 43 -5.04 27.36 3.28
CA THR A 43 -4.80 26.62 2.03
C THR A 43 -4.64 25.13 2.30
N ILE A 44 -3.92 24.75 3.36
CA ILE A 44 -3.75 23.34 3.77
C ILE A 44 -5.09 22.76 4.23
N TYR A 45 -5.78 23.42 5.16
CA TYR A 45 -7.05 22.94 5.72
C TYR A 45 -8.19 22.83 4.71
N ARG A 46 -8.10 23.52 3.57
CA ARG A 46 -9.07 23.37 2.47
C ARG A 46 -9.04 21.96 1.86
N ARG A 47 -7.90 21.26 1.93
CA ARG A 47 -7.72 19.94 1.32
C ARG A 47 -7.49 18.82 2.32
N TRP A 48 -6.76 19.09 3.40
CA TRP A 48 -6.45 18.09 4.42
C TRP A 48 -7.03 18.54 5.76
N GLN A 49 -7.86 17.70 6.39
CA GLN A 49 -8.50 17.92 7.68
C GLN A 49 -7.53 17.91 8.86
N GLY A 50 -6.24 17.62 8.62
CA GLY A 50 -5.21 17.73 9.64
C GLY A 50 -3.88 17.08 9.26
N LYS A 51 -2.96 17.06 10.23
CA LYS A 51 -1.64 16.42 10.10
C LYS A 51 -1.73 14.94 9.69
N PRO A 52 -2.66 14.10 10.22
CA PRO A 52 -2.76 12.70 9.82
C PRO A 52 -3.08 12.52 8.33
N GLU A 53 -4.08 13.24 7.82
CA GLU A 53 -4.50 13.12 6.42
C GLU A 53 -3.43 13.62 5.46
N LEU A 54 -2.73 14.70 5.82
CA LEU A 54 -1.61 15.22 5.06
C LEU A 54 -0.46 14.20 4.94
N VAL A 55 -0.10 13.56 6.07
CA VAL A 55 0.96 12.56 6.10
C VAL A 55 0.56 11.30 5.32
N VAL A 56 -0.70 10.88 5.42
CA VAL A 56 -1.22 9.78 4.62
C VAL A 56 -1.15 10.09 3.12
N ASP A 57 -1.52 11.31 2.70
CA ASP A 57 -1.44 11.70 1.28
C ASP A 57 0.01 11.71 0.77
N VAL A 58 0.98 12.14 1.59
CA VAL A 58 2.41 12.00 1.29
C VAL A 58 2.81 10.53 1.14
N ILE A 59 2.40 9.67 2.08
CA ILE A 59 2.68 8.22 2.04
C ILE A 59 2.04 7.56 0.80
N CYS A 60 0.81 7.92 0.45
CA CYS A 60 0.14 7.29 -0.68
C CYS A 60 0.77 7.73 -2.01
N ARG A 61 1.01 9.03 -2.20
CA ARG A 61 1.50 9.57 -3.49
C ARG A 61 2.96 9.33 -3.74
N ARG A 62 3.81 9.58 -2.75
CA ARG A 62 5.25 9.53 -2.96
C ARG A 62 5.72 8.11 -3.20
N PHE A 63 5.03 7.18 -2.55
CA PHE A 63 5.35 5.79 -2.66
C PHE A 63 4.57 5.14 -3.78
N ASP A 64 3.55 5.77 -4.37
CA ASP A 64 2.71 5.10 -5.36
C ASP A 64 2.18 3.81 -4.72
N MET A 65 1.48 4.00 -3.59
CA MET A 65 0.82 2.89 -2.86
C MET A 65 -0.34 2.31 -3.66
N ASP A 66 -0.43 2.60 -4.96
CA ASP A 66 -1.26 1.84 -5.87
C ASP A 66 -0.74 0.41 -5.88
N GLY A 67 -1.65 -0.53 -5.58
CA GLY A 67 -1.37 -1.94 -5.67
C GLY A 67 -0.92 -2.31 -7.10
N PRO A 68 -0.26 -3.46 -7.27
CA PRO A 68 0.07 -3.92 -8.61
C PRO A 68 -1.20 -3.98 -9.48
N GLU A 69 -1.10 -3.59 -10.76
CA GLU A 69 -2.23 -3.74 -11.68
C GLU A 69 -2.63 -5.22 -11.78
N GLY A 70 -3.94 -5.49 -11.91
CA GLY A 70 -4.43 -6.84 -12.12
C GLY A 70 -3.83 -7.43 -13.39
N ALA A 71 -3.04 -8.50 -13.26
CA ALA A 71 -2.47 -9.20 -14.41
C ALA A 71 -3.50 -10.15 -15.01
N ASP A 72 -3.57 -10.26 -16.34
CA ASP A 72 -4.33 -11.32 -17.04
C ASP A 72 -3.39 -12.13 -17.94
N THR A 73 -2.77 -13.13 -17.33
CA THR A 73 -1.83 -14.08 -17.94
C THR A 73 -2.54 -15.29 -18.55
N GLY A 74 -3.87 -15.38 -18.40
CA GLY A 74 -4.67 -16.52 -18.83
C GLY A 74 -4.78 -17.67 -17.82
N SER A 75 -4.20 -17.56 -16.62
CA SER A 75 -4.40 -18.51 -15.52
C SER A 75 -4.31 -17.84 -14.15
N LEU A 76 -5.05 -18.33 -13.15
CA LEU A 76 -5.00 -17.80 -11.79
C LEU A 76 -3.59 -17.83 -11.22
N ARG A 77 -2.86 -18.93 -11.43
CA ARG A 77 -1.48 -19.10 -10.94
C ARG A 77 -0.55 -18.05 -11.53
N GLY A 78 -0.65 -17.76 -12.83
CA GLY A 78 0.15 -16.73 -13.48
C GLY A 78 -0.23 -15.31 -13.00
N ASP A 79 -1.52 -15.06 -12.81
CA ASP A 79 -2.02 -13.76 -12.33
C ASP A 79 -1.54 -13.50 -10.90
N LEU A 80 -1.64 -14.49 -10.00
CA LEU A 80 -1.15 -14.40 -8.63
C LEU A 80 0.38 -14.23 -8.59
N ALA A 81 1.13 -14.90 -9.46
CA ALA A 81 2.57 -14.73 -9.54
C ALA A 81 3.00 -13.33 -10.01
N ALA A 82 2.25 -12.74 -10.95
CA ALA A 82 2.49 -11.37 -11.40
C ALA A 82 2.19 -10.35 -10.28
N VAL A 83 1.04 -10.49 -9.61
CA VAL A 83 0.67 -9.65 -8.47
C VAL A 83 1.69 -9.76 -7.33
N PHE A 84 2.10 -10.99 -6.97
CA PHE A 84 3.07 -11.21 -5.89
C PHE A 84 4.44 -10.60 -6.22
N ARG A 85 4.88 -10.65 -7.48
CA ARG A 85 6.11 -10.00 -7.92
C ARG A 85 6.02 -8.48 -7.79
N GLY A 86 4.92 -7.88 -8.23
CA GLY A 86 4.70 -6.44 -8.07
C GLY A 86 4.69 -6.01 -6.60
N LEU A 87 4.19 -6.88 -5.70
CA LEU A 87 4.26 -6.67 -4.25
C LEU A 87 5.69 -6.73 -3.73
N CYS A 88 6.50 -7.71 -4.16
CA CYS A 88 7.93 -7.79 -3.83
C CYS A 88 8.68 -6.53 -4.25
N GLU A 89 8.53 -6.09 -5.51
CA GLU A 89 9.17 -4.88 -6.04
C GLU A 89 8.75 -3.61 -5.27
N THR A 90 7.47 -3.56 -4.88
CA THR A 90 6.90 -2.48 -4.08
C THR A 90 7.50 -2.44 -2.69
N VAL A 91 7.57 -3.58 -1.99
CA VAL A 91 8.16 -3.66 -0.66
C VAL A 91 9.66 -3.35 -0.71
N GLU A 92 10.39 -3.92 -1.67
CA GLU A 92 11.84 -3.69 -1.82
C GLU A 92 12.15 -2.20 -2.01
N ARG A 93 11.35 -1.49 -2.82
CA ARG A 93 11.51 -0.05 -3.04
C ARG A 93 11.18 0.82 -1.82
N LYS A 94 10.27 0.37 -0.94
CA LYS A 94 9.63 1.21 0.08
C LYS A 94 9.92 0.82 1.53
N HIS A 95 10.54 -0.33 1.77
CA HIS A 95 10.65 -0.94 3.09
C HIS A 95 11.22 0.00 4.16
N THR A 96 12.30 0.73 3.88
CA THR A 96 12.97 1.62 4.86
C THR A 96 12.00 2.63 5.45
N LEU A 97 11.13 3.22 4.63
CA LEU A 97 10.16 4.20 5.10
C LEU A 97 9.03 3.53 5.87
N ILE A 98 8.43 2.47 5.32
CA ILE A 98 7.29 1.81 5.97
C ILE A 98 7.71 1.25 7.34
N ILE A 99 8.91 0.68 7.44
CA ILE A 99 9.51 0.23 8.70
C ILE A 99 9.80 1.44 9.60
N GLY A 100 10.36 2.54 9.07
CA GLY A 100 10.60 3.76 9.84
C GLY A 100 9.33 4.40 10.42
N LEU A 101 8.21 4.30 9.70
CA LEU A 101 6.91 4.81 10.12
C LEU A 101 6.11 3.84 10.99
N SER A 102 6.48 2.55 11.05
CA SER A 102 5.69 1.54 11.76
C SER A 102 5.57 1.84 13.25
N SER A 103 6.65 2.30 13.89
CA SER A 103 6.65 2.74 15.29
C SER A 103 5.72 3.93 15.54
N THR A 104 5.69 4.88 14.60
CA THR A 104 4.79 6.04 14.62
C THR A 104 3.34 5.58 14.46
N LEU A 105 3.06 4.69 13.52
CA LEU A 105 1.71 4.16 13.30
C LEU A 105 1.18 3.40 14.52
N LEU A 106 2.03 2.63 15.21
CA LEU A 106 1.67 1.94 16.44
C LEU A 106 1.35 2.91 17.59
N SER A 107 2.07 4.02 17.67
CA SER A 107 1.93 5.02 18.73
C SER A 107 0.80 6.03 18.47
N HIS A 108 0.43 6.25 17.20
CA HIS A 108 -0.60 7.22 16.79
C HIS A 108 -1.78 6.54 16.08
N GLN A 109 -2.74 6.08 16.87
CA GLN A 109 -3.93 5.36 16.38
C GLN A 109 -4.81 6.19 15.44
N GLU A 110 -4.77 7.52 15.48
CA GLU A 110 -5.46 8.36 14.51
C GLU A 110 -4.80 8.27 13.13
N LEU A 111 -3.48 8.45 13.04
CA LEU A 111 -2.73 8.28 11.79
C LEU A 111 -2.92 6.88 11.21
N ALA A 112 -2.83 5.85 12.05
CA ALA A 112 -3.04 4.46 11.61
C ALA A 112 -4.48 4.20 11.12
N ARG A 113 -5.50 4.86 11.70
CA ARG A 113 -6.88 4.77 11.20
C ARG A 113 -7.03 5.49 9.86
N THR A 114 -6.46 6.68 9.71
CA THR A 114 -6.51 7.45 8.46
C THR A 114 -5.80 6.70 7.33
N LEU A 115 -4.64 6.09 7.61
CA LEU A 115 -3.91 5.28 6.63
C LEU A 115 -4.73 4.05 6.22
N ARG A 116 -5.26 3.29 7.19
CA ARG A 116 -6.11 2.12 6.89
C ARG A 116 -7.32 2.50 6.04
N ALA A 117 -8.01 3.59 6.38
CA ALA A 117 -9.17 4.06 5.61
C ALA A 117 -8.81 4.39 4.14
N HIS A 118 -7.62 4.96 3.90
CA HIS A 118 -7.13 5.22 2.54
C HIS A 118 -6.77 3.93 1.79
N LEU A 119 -6.04 3.01 2.42
CA LEU A 119 -5.59 1.76 1.80
C LEU A 119 -6.76 0.80 1.51
N HIS A 120 -7.76 0.74 2.40
CA HIS A 120 -8.96 -0.09 2.21
C HIS A 120 -9.73 0.19 0.92
N ALA A 121 -9.60 1.40 0.35
CA ALA A 121 -10.28 1.77 -0.88
C ALA A 121 -9.51 1.39 -2.17
N ARG A 122 -8.21 1.03 -2.09
CA ARG A 122 -7.32 0.93 -3.27
C ARG A 122 -6.67 -0.44 -3.51
N ASP A 123 -6.46 -1.28 -2.49
CA ASP A 123 -5.45 -2.35 -2.61
C ASP A 123 -5.92 -3.73 -3.11
N PHE A 124 -7.22 -4.04 -3.06
CA PHE A 124 -7.67 -5.43 -3.32
C PHE A 124 -8.04 -5.72 -4.77
N ASP A 125 -8.19 -4.70 -5.62
CA ASP A 125 -8.62 -4.88 -7.01
C ASP A 125 -7.63 -5.73 -7.82
N ALA A 126 -6.33 -5.57 -7.53
CA ALA A 126 -5.22 -6.33 -8.07
C ALA A 126 -5.42 -7.86 -8.00
N VAL A 127 -6.03 -8.35 -6.92
CA VAL A 127 -6.29 -9.78 -6.68
C VAL A 127 -7.75 -10.14 -6.97
N ARG A 128 -8.67 -9.21 -6.72
CA ARG A 128 -10.11 -9.40 -6.93
C ARG A 128 -10.40 -9.78 -8.38
N GLU A 129 -9.85 -9.04 -9.33
CA GLU A 129 -10.09 -9.33 -10.75
C GLU A 129 -9.56 -10.70 -11.19
N PRO A 130 -8.30 -11.10 -10.88
CA PRO A 130 -7.83 -12.46 -11.10
C PRO A 130 -8.73 -13.55 -10.51
N VAL A 131 -9.17 -13.40 -9.26
CA VAL A 131 -10.02 -14.39 -8.59
C VAL A 131 -11.38 -14.49 -9.28
N GLU A 132 -12.01 -13.35 -9.60
CA GLU A 132 -13.29 -13.32 -10.32
C GLU A 132 -13.17 -13.97 -11.71
N ARG A 133 -12.07 -13.73 -12.44
CA ARG A 133 -11.80 -14.38 -13.73
C ARG A 133 -11.58 -15.89 -13.58
N ALA A 134 -10.84 -16.32 -12.56
CA ALA A 134 -10.57 -17.72 -12.29
C ALA A 134 -11.87 -18.52 -12.00
N VAL A 135 -12.81 -17.92 -11.27
CA VAL A 135 -14.15 -18.50 -11.07
C VAL A 135 -14.88 -18.63 -12.42
N LYS A 136 -14.86 -17.59 -13.26
CA LYS A 136 -15.49 -17.63 -14.60
C LYS A 136 -14.85 -18.70 -15.50
N ARG A 137 -13.54 -18.92 -15.39
CA ARG A 137 -12.77 -19.96 -16.10
C ARG A 137 -12.95 -21.36 -15.51
N ARG A 138 -13.64 -21.50 -14.37
CA ARG A 138 -13.78 -22.75 -13.61
C ARG A 138 -12.45 -23.32 -13.09
N GLU A 139 -11.46 -22.45 -12.88
CA GLU A 139 -10.23 -22.80 -12.16
C GLU A 139 -10.47 -22.89 -10.65
N LEU A 140 -11.51 -22.22 -10.14
CA LEU A 140 -11.96 -22.26 -8.75
C LEU A 140 -13.39 -22.81 -8.68
N ALA A 141 -13.70 -23.56 -7.60
CA ALA A 141 -15.02 -24.16 -7.39
C ALA A 141 -16.08 -23.13 -6.95
N GLY A 142 -15.66 -21.97 -6.47
CA GLY A 142 -16.50 -20.93 -5.92
C GLY A 142 -15.73 -19.62 -5.68
N PRO A 143 -16.43 -18.54 -5.30
CA PRO A 143 -15.81 -17.25 -5.02
C PRO A 143 -14.90 -17.32 -3.79
N VAL A 144 -13.82 -16.53 -3.80
CA VAL A 144 -12.85 -16.46 -2.70
C VAL A 144 -12.68 -15.00 -2.25
N ASP A 145 -12.47 -14.80 -0.94
CA ASP A 145 -12.14 -13.49 -0.36
C ASP A 145 -10.73 -13.04 -0.82
N ALA A 146 -10.70 -12.26 -1.90
CA ALA A 146 -9.48 -11.70 -2.48
C ALA A 146 -8.71 -10.80 -1.50
N ARG A 147 -9.42 -10.10 -0.60
CA ARG A 147 -8.77 -9.26 0.42
C ARG A 147 -7.96 -10.12 1.37
N ARG A 148 -8.55 -11.22 1.85
CA ARG A 148 -7.85 -12.15 2.75
C ARG A 148 -6.63 -12.77 2.06
N LEU A 149 -6.74 -13.12 0.78
CA LEU A 149 -5.63 -13.66 0.00
C LEU A 149 -4.48 -12.64 -0.14
N PHE A 150 -4.82 -11.38 -0.47
CA PHE A 150 -3.83 -10.30 -0.58
C PHE A 150 -3.12 -10.04 0.75
N THR A 151 -3.84 -10.00 1.88
CA THR A 151 -3.24 -9.81 3.21
C THR A 151 -2.21 -10.90 3.55
N ILE A 152 -2.47 -12.16 3.16
CA ILE A 152 -1.52 -13.25 3.37
C ILE A 152 -0.29 -13.07 2.47
N ALA A 153 -0.50 -12.75 1.20
CA ALA A 153 0.60 -12.46 0.27
C ALA A 153 1.51 -11.34 0.80
N GLU A 154 0.91 -10.23 1.23
CA GLU A 154 1.62 -9.10 1.82
C GLU A 154 2.39 -9.49 3.10
N ALA A 155 1.80 -10.29 3.97
CA ALA A 155 2.46 -10.76 5.18
C ALA A 155 3.71 -11.61 4.88
N LEU A 156 3.68 -12.46 3.85
CA LEU A 156 4.85 -13.26 3.43
C LEU A 156 6.01 -12.35 2.97
N VAL A 157 5.69 -11.34 2.15
CA VAL A 157 6.69 -10.40 1.62
C VAL A 157 7.31 -9.56 2.74
N TRP A 158 6.49 -8.99 3.64
CA TRP A 158 6.99 -8.22 4.79
C TRP A 158 7.79 -9.07 5.76
N HIS A 159 7.33 -10.28 6.08
CA HIS A 159 8.07 -11.18 6.94
C HIS A 159 9.45 -11.48 6.38
N ARG A 160 9.54 -11.81 5.07
CA ARG A 160 10.83 -12.03 4.41
C ARG A 160 11.70 -10.78 4.47
N MET A 161 11.16 -9.62 4.09
CA MET A 161 11.88 -8.34 4.10
C MET A 161 12.52 -8.05 5.46
N ILE A 162 11.78 -8.24 6.55
CA ILE A 162 12.20 -7.85 7.90
C ILE A 162 13.11 -8.91 8.54
N PHE A 163 12.77 -10.20 8.40
CA PHE A 163 13.38 -11.25 9.22
C PHE A 163 14.29 -12.23 8.46
N ALA A 164 14.04 -12.46 7.17
CA ALA A 164 14.85 -13.38 6.36
C ALA A 164 15.83 -12.67 5.44
N GLY A 165 15.59 -11.39 5.13
CA GLY A 165 16.40 -10.54 4.27
C GLY A 165 16.08 -10.67 2.77
N PRO A 166 16.31 -9.59 1.98
CA PRO A 166 16.29 -9.64 0.53
C PRO A 166 17.41 -10.55 -0.03
N PRO A 167 17.31 -11.03 -1.30
CA PRO A 167 16.38 -10.59 -2.34
C PRO A 167 15.09 -11.43 -2.47
N PHE A 168 14.09 -10.87 -3.16
CA PHE A 168 12.88 -11.56 -3.62
C PHE A 168 13.14 -12.28 -4.96
N GLY A 169 13.86 -13.40 -4.90
CA GLY A 169 14.19 -14.17 -6.10
C GLY A 169 12.98 -14.88 -6.73
N PRO A 170 13.11 -15.38 -7.97
CA PRO A 170 12.07 -16.15 -8.65
C PRO A 170 11.59 -17.38 -7.86
N GLU A 171 12.51 -18.00 -7.11
CA GLU A 171 12.22 -19.14 -6.22
C GLU A 171 11.24 -18.74 -5.11
N PHE A 172 11.46 -17.61 -4.44
CA PHE A 172 10.54 -17.13 -3.39
C PHE A 172 9.14 -16.84 -3.93
N VAL A 173 9.05 -16.29 -5.14
CA VAL A 173 7.76 -16.07 -5.82
C VAL A 173 7.07 -17.41 -6.09
N ALA A 174 7.80 -18.38 -6.65
CA ALA A 174 7.25 -19.70 -6.94
C ALA A 174 6.82 -20.44 -5.66
N GLU A 175 7.66 -20.48 -4.63
CA GLU A 175 7.33 -21.12 -3.34
C GLU A 175 6.12 -20.48 -2.66
N SER A 176 6.04 -19.15 -2.67
CA SER A 176 4.91 -18.44 -2.06
C SER A 176 3.61 -18.67 -2.84
N VAL A 177 3.67 -18.59 -4.18
CA VAL A 177 2.49 -18.74 -5.02
C VAL A 177 2.03 -20.20 -5.06
N ASP A 178 2.91 -21.12 -5.43
CA ASP A 178 2.58 -22.52 -5.66
C ASP A 178 2.45 -23.30 -4.34
N GLY A 179 3.24 -22.94 -3.32
CA GLY A 179 3.26 -23.62 -2.03
C GLY A 179 2.29 -23.08 -0.99
N VAL A 180 1.85 -21.82 -1.12
CA VAL A 180 0.97 -21.17 -0.12
C VAL A 180 -0.31 -20.64 -0.75
N LEU A 181 -0.22 -19.71 -1.70
CA LEU A 181 -1.40 -18.99 -2.20
C LEU A 181 -2.34 -19.89 -3.02
N MET A 182 -1.80 -20.72 -3.92
CA MET A 182 -2.59 -21.65 -4.75
C MET A 182 -3.32 -22.73 -3.93
N PRO A 183 -2.68 -23.40 -2.96
CA PRO A 183 -3.37 -24.29 -2.04
C PRO A 183 -4.49 -23.60 -1.24
N LEU A 184 -4.22 -22.39 -0.73
CA LEU A 184 -5.21 -21.63 0.05
C LEU A 184 -6.43 -21.23 -0.79
N VAL A 185 -6.23 -20.65 -1.98
CA VAL A 185 -7.35 -20.23 -2.84
C VAL A 185 -8.16 -21.44 -3.31
N THR A 186 -7.52 -22.57 -3.58
CA THR A 186 -8.20 -23.82 -3.94
C THR A 186 -9.08 -24.31 -2.79
N ALA A 187 -8.51 -24.39 -1.57
CA ALA A 187 -9.22 -24.84 -0.38
C ALA A 187 -10.36 -23.90 0.02
N TRP A 188 -10.21 -22.59 -0.18
CA TRP A 188 -11.27 -21.62 0.10
C TRP A 188 -12.38 -21.61 -0.96
N SER A 189 -12.07 -21.98 -2.20
CA SER A 189 -13.07 -22.02 -3.27
C SER A 189 -14.10 -23.14 -3.09
N THR A 190 -13.79 -24.15 -2.27
CA THR A 190 -14.64 -25.31 -1.99
C THR A 190 -15.36 -25.23 -0.64
N ALA A 191 -15.06 -24.21 0.17
CA ALA A 191 -15.63 -24.00 1.50
C ALA A 191 -16.92 -23.17 1.44
#